data_AF-A0AAD4CT94-F1
#
_entry.id   AF-A0AAD4CT94-F1
#
_cell.length_a   1.000
_cell.length_b   1.000
_cell.length_c   1.000
_cell.angle_alpha   90.00
_cell.angle_beta   90.00
_cell.angle_gamma   90.00
#
_symmetry.space_group_name_H-M   'P 1'
#
loop_
_entity.id
_entity.type
_entity.pdbx_description
1 polymer ?
#
loop_
_entity_poly.entity_id
_entity_poly.type
_entity_poly.pdbx_seq_one_letter_code
_entity_poly.pdbx_strand_id
1 'polypeptide(L)'
;MTDDYSPETRRALDDAGWTPGRQVDITNLRHWLESSGFKVSEAAERFLPEFVGLVFNISGTGITCARTPFEFNPYLAEGEDDRFNEWGEEIGDILTPLGELENGLFFLGITGSGEVCLVETWVASFGAGKEALENLVRGVRPVVIRK
;
A
#
# COMPACT_ATOMS: atom_id res chain seq x y z
N MET A 1 3.22 -3.96 -21.70
CA MET A 1 1.85 -4.10 -21.17
C MET A 1 1.23 -2.73 -21.25
N THR A 2 0.16 -2.57 -22.01
CA THR A 2 -0.58 -1.30 -22.07
C THR A 2 -1.32 -1.17 -20.75
N ASP A 3 -1.02 -0.13 -19.96
CA ASP A 3 -1.65 0.07 -18.65
C ASP A 3 -3.16 0.27 -18.82
N ASP A 4 -3.93 -0.73 -18.41
CA ASP A 4 -5.40 -0.74 -18.53
C ASP A 4 -6.10 -0.07 -17.34
N TYR A 5 -5.44 0.86 -16.63
CA TYR A 5 -6.08 1.61 -15.55
C TYR A 5 -7.28 2.41 -16.05
N SER A 6 -8.30 2.54 -15.22
CA SER A 6 -9.41 3.44 -15.48
C SER A 6 -8.89 4.88 -15.69
N PRO A 7 -9.58 5.73 -16.46
CA PRO A 7 -9.10 7.10 -16.72
C PRO A 7 -8.85 7.92 -15.45
N GLU A 8 -9.64 7.67 -14.39
CA GLU A 8 -9.48 8.31 -13.09
C GLU A 8 -8.20 7.85 -12.40
N THR A 9 -7.98 6.53 -12.31
CA THR A 9 -6.78 5.94 -11.69
C THR A 9 -5.52 6.31 -12.46
N ARG A 10 -5.59 6.29 -13.79
CA ARG A 10 -4.48 6.72 -14.65
C ARG A 10 -4.08 8.16 -14.38
N ARG A 11 -5.07 9.06 -14.29
CA ARG A 11 -4.81 10.48 -13.99
C ARG A 11 -4.18 10.65 -12.62
N ALA A 12 -4.67 9.96 -11.60
CA ALA A 12 -4.10 10.04 -10.25
C ALA A 12 -2.65 9.53 -10.21
N LEU A 13 -2.32 8.46 -10.97
CA LEU A 13 -0.96 7.97 -11.14
C LEU A 13 -0.06 9.02 -11.82
N ASP A 14 -0.52 9.61 -12.92
CA ASP A 14 0.23 10.65 -13.63
C ASP A 14 0.45 11.89 -12.74
N ASP A 15 -0.58 12.33 -12.00
CA ASP A 15 -0.52 13.46 -11.06
C ASP A 15 0.44 13.17 -9.87
N ALA A 16 0.54 11.91 -9.43
CA ALA A 16 1.50 11.46 -8.42
C ALA A 16 2.94 11.31 -8.96
N GLY A 17 3.15 11.50 -10.27
CA GLY A 17 4.46 11.39 -10.93
C GLY A 17 4.86 9.96 -11.29
N TRP A 18 3.92 9.02 -11.31
CA TRP A 18 4.19 7.66 -11.77
C TRP A 18 4.30 7.61 -13.31
N THR A 19 5.18 6.75 -13.80
CA THR A 19 5.34 6.49 -15.23
C THR A 19 5.41 4.99 -15.50
N PRO A 20 4.88 4.50 -16.64
CA PRO A 20 4.94 3.08 -16.98
C PRO A 20 6.38 2.54 -16.97
N GLY A 21 6.59 1.40 -16.32
CA GLY A 21 7.91 0.78 -16.19
C GLY A 21 8.86 1.46 -15.20
N ARG A 22 8.34 2.34 -14.32
CA ARG A 22 9.09 2.89 -13.19
C ARG A 22 9.71 1.76 -12.37
N GLN A 23 11.00 1.89 -12.08
CA GLN A 23 11.79 0.99 -11.27
C GLN A 23 12.81 1.82 -10.49
N VAL A 24 12.56 2.04 -9.21
CA VAL A 24 13.50 2.73 -8.31
C VAL A 24 14.30 1.71 -7.52
N ASP A 25 15.55 2.05 -7.21
CA ASP A 25 16.39 1.23 -6.34
C ASP A 25 15.88 1.31 -4.89
N ILE A 26 15.45 0.16 -4.37
CA ILE A 26 14.94 0.01 -3.00
C ILE A 26 15.95 -0.62 -2.05
N THR A 27 17.23 -0.80 -2.44
CA THR A 27 18.22 -1.52 -1.62
C THR A 27 18.33 -0.98 -0.20
N ASN A 28 18.43 0.36 -0.06
CA ASN A 28 18.51 1.00 1.26
C ASN A 28 17.21 0.87 2.06
N LEU A 29 16.06 0.99 1.38
CA LEU A 29 14.76 0.83 2.00
C LEU A 29 14.56 -0.61 2.50
N ARG A 30 14.90 -1.60 1.69
CA ARG A 30 14.86 -3.03 2.04
C ARG A 30 15.73 -3.29 3.27
N HIS A 31 16.95 -2.78 3.28
CA HIS A 31 17.84 -2.91 4.42
C HIS A 31 17.26 -2.25 5.68
N TRP A 32 16.69 -1.05 5.55
CA TRP A 32 16.04 -0.36 6.66
C TRP A 32 14.87 -1.18 7.20
N LEU A 33 13.96 -1.67 6.36
CA LEU A 33 12.82 -2.51 6.76
C LEU A 33 13.28 -3.72 7.59
N GLU A 34 14.25 -4.48 7.09
CA GLU A 34 14.78 -5.66 7.78
C GLU A 34 15.46 -5.26 9.10
N SER A 35 16.26 -4.18 9.11
CA SER A 35 16.95 -3.71 10.32
C SER A 35 16.01 -3.15 11.39
N SER A 36 14.83 -2.68 10.97
CA SER A 36 13.78 -2.13 11.84
C SER A 36 12.80 -3.21 12.33
N GLY A 37 13.03 -4.49 12.02
CA GLY A 37 12.22 -5.60 12.53
C GLY A 37 11.05 -6.02 11.62
N PHE A 38 10.87 -5.39 10.46
CA PHE A 38 9.84 -5.78 9.49
C PHE A 38 10.26 -7.01 8.68
N LYS A 39 9.28 -7.86 8.39
CA LYS A 39 9.42 -8.92 7.39
C LYS A 39 9.11 -8.36 6.00
N VAL A 40 10.02 -8.56 5.04
CA VAL A 40 9.86 -8.12 3.65
C VAL A 40 9.44 -9.29 2.77
N SER A 41 8.25 -9.20 2.16
CA SER A 41 7.75 -10.23 1.25
C SER A 41 8.25 -10.04 -0.18
N GLU A 42 8.26 -11.11 -0.98
CA GLU A 42 8.55 -11.00 -2.42
C GLU A 42 7.53 -10.12 -3.16
N ALA A 43 6.28 -10.07 -2.67
CA ALA A 43 5.26 -9.18 -3.23
C ALA A 43 5.64 -7.72 -3.00
N ALA A 44 6.15 -7.37 -1.82
CA ALA A 44 6.69 -6.05 -1.54
C ALA A 44 7.90 -5.72 -2.43
N GLU A 45 8.82 -6.67 -2.63
CA GLU A 45 9.97 -6.49 -3.53
C GLU A 45 9.58 -6.25 -4.99
N ARG A 46 8.42 -6.76 -5.44
CA ARG A 46 7.88 -6.46 -6.77
C ARG A 46 7.12 -5.13 -6.81
N PHE A 47 6.41 -4.77 -5.74
CA PHE A 47 5.56 -3.58 -5.68
C PHE A 47 6.36 -2.29 -5.45
N LEU A 48 7.27 -2.29 -4.47
CA LEU A 48 7.97 -1.10 -4.03
C LEU A 48 8.81 -0.41 -5.12
N PRO A 49 9.58 -1.11 -5.97
CA PRO A 49 10.35 -0.45 -7.04
C PRO A 49 9.47 0.37 -7.99
N GLU A 50 8.21 -0.02 -8.14
CA GLU A 50 7.29 0.67 -9.03
C GLU A 50 6.57 1.84 -8.34
N PHE A 51 6.19 1.71 -7.06
CA PHE A 51 5.26 2.65 -6.42
C PHE A 51 5.81 3.44 -5.23
N VAL A 52 6.96 3.07 -4.66
CA VAL A 52 7.46 3.77 -3.46
C VAL A 52 7.76 5.24 -3.75
N GLY A 53 7.46 6.12 -2.79
CA GLY A 53 7.64 7.57 -2.86
C GLY A 53 6.52 8.31 -3.61
N LEU A 54 5.50 7.63 -4.10
CA LEU A 54 4.33 8.27 -4.70
C LEU A 54 3.36 8.76 -3.62
N VAL A 55 2.83 9.97 -3.83
CA VAL A 55 1.86 10.63 -2.94
C VAL A 55 0.61 10.95 -3.73
N PHE A 56 -0.54 10.46 -3.25
CA PHE A 56 -1.83 10.64 -3.90
C PHE A 56 -2.68 11.65 -3.12
N ASN A 57 -2.65 12.90 -3.58
CA ASN A 57 -3.43 13.99 -2.99
C ASN A 57 -4.87 14.01 -3.53
N ILE A 58 -5.65 12.98 -3.21
CA ILE A 58 -7.03 12.79 -3.68
C ILE A 58 -8.04 13.07 -2.58
N SER A 59 -9.23 13.56 -2.97
CA SER A 59 -10.32 13.84 -2.03
C SER A 59 -11.70 13.81 -2.71
N GLY A 60 -12.76 13.84 -1.92
CA GLY A 60 -14.15 13.91 -2.39
C GLY A 60 -14.85 12.56 -2.45
N THR A 61 -15.98 12.50 -3.16
CA THR A 61 -16.81 11.29 -3.27
C THR A 61 -16.05 10.16 -3.95
N GLY A 62 -15.99 8.98 -3.32
CA GLY A 62 -15.56 7.74 -3.96
C GLY A 62 -16.75 6.82 -4.24
N ILE A 63 -16.48 5.57 -4.64
CA ILE A 63 -17.51 4.61 -5.04
C ILE A 63 -18.32 4.11 -3.83
N THR A 64 -17.65 3.71 -2.75
CA THR A 64 -18.32 3.17 -1.53
C THR A 64 -17.84 3.82 -0.23
N CYS A 65 -16.78 4.62 -0.28
CA CYS A 65 -16.36 5.55 0.77
C CYS A 65 -15.79 6.84 0.15
N ALA A 66 -15.45 7.82 0.98
CA ALA A 66 -14.75 9.00 0.48
C ALA A 66 -13.36 8.59 -0.06
N ARG A 67 -12.87 9.31 -1.07
CA ARG A 67 -11.47 9.25 -1.45
C ARG A 67 -10.66 9.96 -0.39
N THR A 68 -9.62 9.31 0.09
CA THR A 68 -8.72 9.82 1.12
C THR A 68 -7.29 9.84 0.59
N PRO A 69 -6.45 10.80 1.00
CA PRO A 69 -5.07 10.85 0.57
C PRO A 69 -4.30 9.65 1.12
N PHE A 70 -3.31 9.19 0.36
CA PHE A 70 -2.41 8.12 0.78
C PHE A 70 -1.04 8.30 0.15
N GLU A 71 -0.04 7.69 0.76
CA GLU A 71 1.32 7.69 0.22
C GLU A 71 2.00 6.34 0.42
N PHE A 72 2.82 5.96 -0.57
CA PHE A 72 3.63 4.75 -0.52
C PHE A 72 5.01 5.08 0.02
N ASN A 73 5.10 5.34 1.32
CA ASN A 73 6.35 5.60 2.01
C ASN A 73 6.49 4.71 3.26
N PRO A 74 7.16 3.54 3.16
CA PRO A 74 7.26 2.61 4.28
C PRO A 74 7.99 3.16 5.52
N TYR A 75 8.78 4.23 5.38
CA TYR A 75 9.43 4.88 6.52
C TYR A 75 8.43 5.42 7.54
N LEU A 76 7.18 5.66 7.15
CA LEU A 76 6.13 6.16 8.03
C LEU A 76 5.63 5.12 9.03
N ALA A 77 5.93 3.85 8.80
CA ALA A 77 5.65 2.78 9.74
C ALA A 77 6.76 2.63 10.82
N GLU A 78 7.71 3.56 10.94
CA GLU A 78 8.77 3.47 11.94
C GLU A 78 8.21 3.23 13.36
N GLY A 79 8.69 2.15 14.00
CA GLY A 79 8.24 1.75 15.34
C GLY A 79 6.96 0.93 15.40
N GLU A 80 6.39 0.53 14.26
CA GLU A 80 5.18 -0.30 14.15
C GLU A 80 5.50 -1.76 13.76
N ASP A 81 6.74 -2.20 13.96
CA ASP A 81 7.19 -3.56 13.60
C ASP A 81 6.44 -4.64 14.37
N ASP A 82 6.11 -4.40 15.65
CA ASP A 82 5.28 -5.27 16.46
C ASP A 82 3.88 -5.44 15.85
N ARG A 83 3.20 -4.34 15.51
CA ARG A 83 1.86 -4.34 14.91
C ARG A 83 1.83 -5.10 13.59
N PHE A 84 2.79 -4.85 12.71
CA PHE A 84 2.87 -5.53 11.41
C PHE A 84 3.19 -7.02 11.57
N ASN A 85 4.07 -7.38 12.49
CA ASN A 85 4.40 -8.79 12.76
C ASN A 85 3.23 -9.54 13.40
N GLU A 86 2.56 -8.96 14.39
CA GLU A 86 1.38 -9.55 15.06
C GLU A 86 0.24 -9.76 14.06
N TRP A 87 -0.10 -8.75 13.26
CA TRP A 87 -1.15 -8.91 12.26
C TRP A 87 -0.77 -9.91 11.17
N GLY A 88 0.50 -9.93 10.74
CA GLY A 88 0.99 -10.95 9.83
C GLY A 88 0.79 -12.36 10.38
N GLU A 89 1.12 -12.58 11.66
CA GLU A 89 0.89 -13.86 12.32
C GLU A 89 -0.60 -14.21 12.44
N GLU A 90 -1.46 -13.23 12.76
CA GLU A 90 -2.91 -13.43 12.85
C GLU A 90 -3.57 -13.81 11.52
N ILE A 91 -3.12 -13.20 10.41
CA ILE A 91 -3.63 -13.52 9.07
C ILE A 91 -2.90 -14.71 8.43
N GLY A 92 -1.84 -15.21 9.07
CA GLY A 92 -1.03 -16.33 8.58
C GLY A 92 -0.21 -16.01 7.32
N ASP A 93 0.18 -14.75 7.12
CA ASP A 93 0.97 -14.28 5.97
C ASP A 93 2.00 -13.22 6.41
N ILE A 94 3.03 -12.96 5.59
CA ILE A 94 3.92 -11.82 5.84
C ILE A 94 3.14 -10.54 5.55
N LEU A 95 3.26 -9.52 6.41
CA LEU A 95 2.68 -8.21 6.18
C LEU A 95 3.80 -7.16 6.18
N THR A 96 4.13 -6.63 5.00
CA THR A 96 5.20 -5.64 4.82
C THR A 96 4.60 -4.23 4.70
N PRO A 97 5.10 -3.21 5.42
CA PRO A 97 4.57 -1.85 5.30
C PRO A 97 4.83 -1.27 3.90
N LEU A 98 3.83 -0.55 3.39
CA LEU A 98 3.87 0.20 2.15
C LEU A 98 3.83 1.72 2.37
N GLY A 99 3.19 2.18 3.45
CA GLY A 99 3.04 3.59 3.78
C GLY A 99 1.79 3.87 4.61
N GLU A 100 1.07 4.94 4.33
CA GLU A 100 -0.08 5.38 5.13
C GLU A 100 -1.27 5.84 4.29
N LEU A 101 -2.43 5.89 4.94
CA LEU A 101 -3.72 6.34 4.41
C LEU A 101 -4.34 7.35 5.40
N GLU A 102 -4.98 8.37 4.86
CA GLU A 102 -5.67 9.42 5.60
C GLU A 102 -4.74 10.19 6.57
N ASN A 103 -3.57 10.61 6.05
CA ASN A 103 -2.56 11.40 6.78
C ASN A 103 -2.14 10.73 8.10
N GLY A 104 -1.80 9.45 8.04
CA GLY A 104 -1.30 8.68 9.18
C GLY A 104 -2.38 8.11 10.10
N LEU A 105 -3.68 8.23 9.76
CA LEU A 105 -4.73 7.59 10.55
C LEU A 105 -4.68 6.06 10.43
N PHE A 106 -4.29 5.56 9.26
CA PHE A 106 -4.12 4.13 9.01
C PHE A 106 -2.80 3.85 8.30
N PHE A 107 -2.28 2.65 8.47
CA PHE A 107 -1.15 2.18 7.68
C PHE A 107 -1.61 1.39 6.47
N LEU A 108 -0.77 1.38 5.43
CA LEU A 108 -0.88 0.49 4.29
C LEU A 108 0.20 -0.59 4.39
N GLY A 109 -0.19 -1.84 4.13
CA GLY A 109 0.71 -2.99 4.04
C GLY A 109 0.47 -3.80 2.77
N ILE A 110 1.36 -4.73 2.48
CA ILE A 110 1.17 -5.76 1.46
C ILE A 110 1.44 -7.14 2.04
N THR A 111 0.53 -8.07 1.77
CA THR A 111 0.71 -9.46 2.20
C THR A 111 1.77 -10.17 1.35
N GLY A 112 2.28 -11.33 1.79
CA GLY A 112 3.12 -12.19 0.96
C GLY A 112 2.40 -12.69 -0.29
N SER A 113 1.09 -12.88 -0.20
CA SER A 113 0.18 -13.17 -1.32
C SER A 113 -0.06 -11.99 -2.28
N GLY A 114 0.32 -10.76 -1.91
CA GLY A 114 0.26 -9.57 -2.76
C GLY A 114 -1.01 -8.73 -2.64
N GLU A 115 -1.82 -8.96 -1.61
CA GLU A 115 -2.96 -8.11 -1.26
C GLU A 115 -2.46 -6.83 -0.59
N VAL A 116 -2.92 -5.67 -1.05
CA VAL A 116 -2.67 -4.39 -0.40
C VAL A 116 -3.71 -4.18 0.69
N CYS A 117 -3.27 -3.99 1.92
CA CYS A 117 -4.11 -3.94 3.09
C CYS A 117 -4.07 -2.60 3.80
N LEU A 118 -5.20 -2.22 4.39
CA LEU A 118 -5.29 -1.28 5.50
C LEU A 118 -4.92 -2.01 6.79
N VAL A 119 -4.10 -1.39 7.63
CA VAL A 119 -3.67 -1.92 8.93
C VAL A 119 -3.91 -0.87 10.02
N GLU A 120 -4.65 -1.26 11.06
CA GLU A 120 -4.88 -0.51 12.30
C GLU A 120 -5.07 -1.50 13.47
N THR A 121 -6.11 -1.36 14.28
CA THR A 121 -6.59 -2.38 15.24
C THR A 121 -7.38 -3.49 14.54
N TRP A 122 -7.37 -3.51 13.21
CA TRP A 122 -7.96 -4.51 12.33
C TRP A 122 -7.24 -4.48 10.98
N VAL A 123 -7.45 -5.50 10.14
CA VAL A 123 -6.84 -5.63 8.81
C VAL A 123 -7.92 -5.77 7.74
N ALA A 124 -7.76 -5.04 6.65
CA ALA A 124 -8.69 -5.01 5.52
C ALA A 124 -7.96 -5.05 4.18
N SER A 125 -8.46 -5.76 3.19
CA SER A 125 -7.86 -5.79 1.85
C SER A 125 -8.53 -4.82 0.87
N PHE A 126 -7.71 -4.13 0.08
CA PHE A 126 -8.11 -3.42 -1.14
C PHE A 126 -8.00 -4.31 -2.39
N GLY A 127 -7.56 -5.57 -2.26
CA GLY A 127 -7.26 -6.50 -3.35
C GLY A 127 -5.77 -6.49 -3.73
N ALA A 128 -5.43 -7.13 -4.85
CA ALA A 128 -4.06 -7.27 -5.32
C ALA A 128 -3.79 -6.49 -6.63
N GLY A 129 -2.52 -6.10 -6.83
CA GLY A 129 -2.04 -5.49 -8.07
C GLY A 129 -2.87 -4.29 -8.53
N LYS A 130 -3.38 -4.34 -9.77
CA LYS A 130 -4.19 -3.25 -10.36
C LYS A 130 -5.45 -2.94 -9.53
N GLU A 131 -6.13 -3.98 -9.01
CA GLU A 131 -7.38 -3.82 -8.28
C GLU A 131 -7.17 -2.97 -7.01
N ALA A 132 -6.07 -3.21 -6.29
CA ALA A 132 -5.70 -2.41 -5.12
C ALA A 132 -5.63 -0.91 -5.43
N LEU A 133 -4.94 -0.54 -6.50
CA LEU A 133 -4.78 0.87 -6.88
C LEU A 133 -6.10 1.48 -7.38
N GLU A 134 -6.90 0.73 -8.14
CA GLU A 134 -8.24 1.18 -8.53
C GLU A 134 -9.11 1.45 -7.30
N ASN A 135 -9.06 0.56 -6.31
CA ASN A 135 -9.86 0.66 -5.11
C ASN A 135 -9.42 1.82 -4.21
N LEU A 136 -8.11 1.98 -3.99
CA LEU A 136 -7.53 3.10 -3.24
C LEU A 136 -7.87 4.45 -3.89
N VAL A 137 -7.59 4.60 -5.19
CA VAL A 137 -7.78 5.88 -5.88
C VAL A 137 -9.26 6.25 -5.98
N ARG A 138 -10.14 5.28 -6.20
CA ARG A 138 -11.57 5.54 -6.47
C ARG A 138 -12.42 5.51 -5.20
N GLY A 139 -11.83 5.30 -4.03
CA GLY A 139 -12.54 5.28 -2.74
C GLY A 139 -13.50 4.09 -2.66
N VAL A 140 -12.98 2.89 -2.89
CA VAL A 140 -13.67 1.63 -2.63
C VAL A 140 -13.26 1.16 -1.23
N ARG A 141 -14.27 0.94 -0.39
CA ARG A 141 -14.10 0.42 0.96
C ARG A 141 -13.40 -0.95 0.91
N PRO A 142 -12.33 -1.15 1.71
CA PRO A 142 -11.66 -2.44 1.76
C PRO A 142 -12.52 -3.49 2.48
N VAL A 143 -12.23 -4.77 2.20
CA VAL A 143 -12.91 -5.92 2.80
C VAL A 143 -12.14 -6.37 4.03
N VAL A 144 -12.81 -6.40 5.19
CA VAL A 144 -12.21 -6.86 6.46
C VAL A 144 -11.70 -8.30 6.31
N ILE A 145 -10.41 -8.51 6.57
CA ILE A 145 -9.80 -9.83 6.73
C ILE A 145 -9.91 -10.27 8.18
N ARG A 146 -9.59 -9.38 9.12
CA ARG A 146 -9.50 -9.66 10.55
C ARG A 146 -9.82 -8.41 11.38
N LYS A 147 -10.34 -8.59 12.59
CA LYS A 147 -10.63 -7.55 13.60
C LYS A 147 -10.13 -7.99 14.96
#